data_AF-X1R142-F1
#
_entry.id   AF-X1R142-F1
#
_cell.length_a   1.000
_cell.length_b   1.000
_cell.length_c   1.000
_cell.angle_alpha   90.00
_cell.angle_beta   90.00
_cell.angle_gamma   90.00
#
_symmetry.space_group_name_H-M   'P 1'
#
loop_
_entity.id
_entity.type
_entity.pdbx_description
1 polymer ?
#
loop_
_entity_poly.entity_id
_entity_poly.type
_entity_poly.pdbx_seq_one_letter_code
_entity_poly.pdbx_strand_id
1 'polypeptide(L)' 'MACGCPVIVSNAASLPEVVGNAAIKVDPDDIDGTANALLKILIDEHLKQE' A
#
# COMPACT_ATOMS: atom_id res chain seq x y z
N MET A 1 3.79 1.97 -9.94
CA MET A 1 5.28 1.80 -9.90
C MET A 1 5.81 1.23 -11.23
N ALA A 2 7.13 1.11 -11.45
CA ALA A 2 7.73 0.72 -12.74
C ALA A 2 7.18 -0.59 -13.35
N CYS A 3 6.65 -1.51 -12.51
CA CYS A 3 6.08 -2.78 -12.93
C CYS A 3 4.54 -2.85 -12.87
N GLY A 4 3.84 -1.73 -12.59
CA GLY A 4 2.37 -1.69 -12.50
C GLY A 4 1.78 -2.60 -11.41
N CYS A 5 2.53 -2.82 -10.33
CA CYS A 5 2.10 -3.62 -9.19
C CYS A 5 1.81 -2.68 -8.02
N PRO A 6 0.62 -2.75 -7.41
CA PRO A 6 0.30 -1.96 -6.23
C PRO A 6 1.16 -2.38 -5.05
N VAL A 7 1.54 -1.40 -4.22
CA VAL A 7 2.39 -1.62 -3.06
C VAL A 7 1.75 -1.05 -1.81
N ILE A 8 1.86 -1.83 -0.74
CA ILE A 8 1.55 -1.43 0.63
C ILE A 8 2.89 -1.26 1.35
N VAL A 9 3.07 -0.14 2.03
CA VAL A 9 4.25 0.11 2.87
C VAL A 9 3.85 0.59 4.26
N SER A 10 4.77 0.48 5.21
CA SER A 10 4.62 1.15 6.50
C SER A 10 4.62 2.67 6.32
N ASN A 11 3.83 3.37 7.13
CA ASN A 11 3.83 4.82 7.26
C ASN A 11 4.99 5.34 8.14
N ALA A 12 5.88 4.46 8.60
CA ALA A 12 7.00 4.78 9.47
C ALA A 12 8.34 4.85 8.72
N ALA A 13 9.33 5.44 9.39
CA ALA A 13 10.70 5.61 8.89
C ALA A 13 10.73 6.32 7.53
N SER A 14 11.59 5.88 6.61
CA SER A 14 11.87 6.54 5.34
C SER A 14 10.97 6.12 4.17
N LEU A 15 10.03 5.19 4.38
CA LEU A 15 9.17 4.69 3.31
C LEU A 15 8.17 5.73 2.80
N PRO A 16 7.50 6.55 3.65
CA PRO A 16 6.57 7.59 3.18
C PRO A 16 7.20 8.59 2.21
N GLU A 17 8.45 8.97 2.44
CA GLU A 17 9.19 9.93 1.63
C GLU A 17 9.56 9.35 0.26
N VAL A 18 9.87 8.05 0.18
CA VAL A 18 10.22 7.39 -1.07
C VAL A 18 9.00 7.11 -1.93
N VAL A 19 7.90 6.64 -1.33
CA VAL A 19 6.71 6.24 -2.10
C VAL A 19 5.79 7.42 -2.42
N GLY A 20 5.88 8.53 -1.67
CA GLY A 20 4.99 9.67 -1.81
C GLY A 20 3.52 9.25 -1.72
N ASN A 21 2.76 9.47 -2.79
CA ASN A 21 1.34 9.08 -2.90
C ASN A 21 1.11 7.83 -3.76
N ALA A 22 2.18 7.16 -4.21
CA ALA A 22 2.10 6.02 -5.13
C ALA A 22 1.92 4.66 -4.42
N ALA A 23 1.78 4.64 -3.09
CA ALA A 23 1.58 3.42 -2.31
C ALA A 23 0.53 3.64 -1.21
N ILE A 24 -0.13 2.56 -0.82
CA ILE A 24 -0.97 2.53 0.38
C ILE A 24 -0.05 2.50 1.59
N LYS A 25 -0.23 3.45 2.51
CA LYS A 25 0.57 3.55 3.75
C LYS A 25 -0.25 3.02 4.91
N VAL A 26 0.31 2.09 5.68
CA VAL A 26 -0.32 1.48 6.86
C VAL A 26 0.56 1.62 8.09
N ASP A 27 -0.04 1.65 9.27
CA ASP A 27 0.74 1.59 10.52
C ASP A 27 1.38 0.19 10.64
N PRO A 28 2.69 0.08 10.96
CA PRO A 28 3.38 -1.21 11.01
C PRO A 28 2.85 -2.16 12.10
N ASP A 29 2.23 -1.61 13.16
CA ASP A 29 1.67 -2.39 14.26
C ASP A 29 0.16 -2.67 14.07
N ASP A 30 -0.46 -2.12 13.01
CA ASP A 30 -1.85 -2.34 12.65
C ASP A 30 -2.02 -3.52 11.67
N ILE A 31 -2.12 -4.71 12.25
CA ILE A 31 -2.31 -5.97 11.53
C ILE A 31 -3.63 -5.94 10.73
N ASP A 32 -4.70 -5.45 11.34
CA ASP A 32 -6.02 -5.39 10.71
C ASP A 32 -6.02 -4.37 9.55
N GLY A 33 -5.38 -3.22 9.72
CA GLY A 33 -5.18 -2.25 8.66
C GLY A 33 -4.41 -2.82 7.46
N THR A 34 -3.36 -3.60 7.72
CA THR A 34 -2.59 -4.30 6.68
C THR A 34 -3.44 -5.33 5.93
N ALA A 35 -4.21 -6.14 6.66
CA ALA A 35 -5.11 -7.13 6.05
C ALA A 35 -6.21 -6.48 5.21
N ASN A 36 -6.80 -5.38 5.69
CA ASN A 36 -7.79 -4.61 4.96
C ASN A 36 -7.22 -3.95 3.70
N ALA A 37 -5.98 -3.44 3.76
CA ALA A 37 -5.30 -2.89 2.59
C ALA A 37 -5.06 -3.96 1.51
N LEU A 38 -4.63 -5.17 1.91
CA LEU A 38 -4.49 -6.31 1.01
C LEU A 38 -5.83 -6.69 0.37
N LEU A 39 -6.88 -6.82 1.19
CA LEU A 39 -8.22 -7.13 0.70
C LEU A 39 -8.70 -6.08 -0.31
N LYS A 40 -8.47 -4.79 -0.02
CA LYS A 40 -8.84 -3.69 -0.91
C LYS A 40 -8.20 -3.83 -2.28
N ILE A 41 -6.89 -4.13 -2.35
CA ILE A 41 -6.18 -4.39 -3.62
C ILE A 41 -6.79 -5.58 -4.36
N LEU A 42 -7.18 -6.65 -3.65
CA LEU A 42 -7.73 -7.85 -4.28
C LEU A 42 -9.13 -7.66 -4.87
N ILE A 43 -9.93 -6.76 -4.31
CA ILE A 43 -11.33 -6.54 -4.74
C ILE A 43 -11.49 -5.33 -5.67
N ASP A 44 -10.59 -4.35 -5.60
CA ASP A 44 -10.65 -3.12 -6.38
C ASP A 44 -9.77 -3.25 -7.63
N GLU A 45 -10.39 -3.51 -8.78
CA GLU A 45 -9.70 -3.67 -10.06
C GLU A 45 -8.92 -2.43 -10.50
N HIS A 46 -9.30 -1.23 -10.04
CA HIS A 46 -8.54 -0.01 -10.35
C HIS A 46 -7.21 -0.01 -9.60
N LEU A 47 -7.22 -0.41 -8.33
CA LEU A 47 -6.01 -0.47 -7.51
C LEU A 47 -5.02 -1.55 -7.97
N LYS A 48 -5.48 -2.59 -8.68
CA LYS A 48 -4.59 -3.65 -9.20
C LYS A 48 -3.62 -3.18 -10.28
N GLN A 49 -3.90 -2.05 -10.95
CA GLN A 49 -3.16 -1.62 -12.14
C GLN A 49 -2.30 -0.35 -11.91
N GLU A 50 -2.19 0.14 -10.68
CA GLU A 50 -1.39 1.34 -10.33
C GLU A 50 0.12 1.08 -10.06
#